data_AF-A0A9D4S3N0-F1
#
_entry.id   AF-A0A9D4S3N0-F1
#
_cell.length_a   1.000
_cell.length_b   1.000
_cell.length_c   1.000
_cell.angle_alpha   90.00
_cell.angle_beta   90.00
_cell.angle_gamma   90.00
#
_symmetry.space_group_name_H-M   'P 1'
#
loop_
_entity.id
_entity.type
_entity.pdbx_description
1 polymer ?
#
loop_
_entity_poly.entity_id
_entity_poly.type
_entity_poly.pdbx_seq_one_letter_code
_entity_poly.pdbx_strand_id
1 'polypeptide(L)'
;MAEPGPPVTINELINLTNVGIPADQVTWCRVTLTSDRWIAVRHGKKKEEADKSTVTVFSLKDGSISYAGQTSADSVIMNPQEPIIALKSEQRFEIFNVESKLLLTKTKIDEPVTYWTWLSSEIIAIITDTTVYHWHLFKTKDSQPEKIFSRHSRLAFSEIISYKADASLRWFAITGLTPEEDKISGLTQLYNADEDITQCITCHAVCFDTYKFAGNNQPSTVFCVGSRDIHNHGK
;
A
#
# COMPACT_ATOMS: atom_id res chain seq x y z
N MET A 1 -44.46 -3.33 11.47
CA MET A 1 -43.32 -2.94 10.62
C MET A 1 -42.08 -3.38 11.36
N ALA A 2 -41.22 -4.21 10.76
CA ALA A 2 -39.98 -4.64 11.40
C ALA A 2 -39.06 -3.43 11.57
N GLU A 3 -38.38 -3.31 12.72
CA GLU A 3 -37.38 -2.27 12.90
C GLU A 3 -36.28 -2.42 11.84
N PRO A 4 -35.85 -1.33 11.19
CA PRO A 4 -34.74 -1.38 10.26
C PRO A 4 -33.48 -1.83 11.01
N GLY A 5 -32.82 -2.88 10.51
CA GLY A 5 -31.57 -3.38 11.06
C GLY A 5 -30.46 -2.32 11.01
N PRO A 6 -29.32 -2.57 11.68
CA PRO A 6 -28.20 -1.65 11.70
C PRO A 6 -27.70 -1.35 10.26
N PRO A 7 -27.19 -0.14 9.98
CA PRO A 7 -26.75 0.26 8.64
C PRO A 7 -25.48 -0.47 8.16
N VAL A 8 -24.88 -1.31 9.01
CA VAL A 8 -23.61 -2.01 8.76
C VAL A 8 -23.74 -3.48 9.16
N THR A 9 -23.17 -4.36 8.35
CA THR A 9 -23.00 -5.79 8.64
C THR A 9 -21.52 -6.08 8.85
N ILE A 10 -21.19 -6.85 9.89
CA ILE A 10 -19.81 -7.26 10.20
C ILE A 10 -19.68 -8.75 9.95
N ASN A 11 -18.75 -9.14 9.07
CA ASN A 11 -18.48 -10.53 8.73
C ASN A 11 -16.99 -10.84 8.96
N GLU A 12 -16.70 -11.89 9.73
CA GLU A 12 -15.33 -12.41 9.86
C GLU A 12 -15.03 -13.33 8.66
N LEU A 13 -14.06 -12.94 7.84
CA LEU A 13 -13.68 -13.71 6.64
C LEU A 13 -12.65 -14.80 6.93
N ILE A 14 -11.62 -14.47 7.71
CA ILE A 14 -10.54 -15.39 8.04
C ILE A 14 -9.92 -15.06 9.39
N ASN A 15 -9.56 -16.10 10.12
CA ASN A 15 -8.79 -15.99 11.34
C ASN A 15 -7.40 -16.59 11.11
N LEU A 16 -6.38 -15.73 11.06
CA LEU A 16 -5.01 -16.14 10.70
C LEU A 16 -4.42 -17.17 11.67
N THR A 17 -4.77 -17.13 12.96
CA THR A 17 -4.25 -18.10 13.94
C THR A 17 -4.86 -19.48 13.75
N ASN A 18 -6.13 -19.56 13.33
CA ASN A 18 -6.79 -20.84 13.03
C ASN A 18 -6.21 -21.54 11.79
N VAL A 19 -5.58 -20.78 10.88
CA VAL A 19 -4.89 -21.32 9.69
C VAL A 19 -3.38 -21.48 9.90
N GLY A 20 -2.92 -21.45 11.16
CA GLY A 20 -1.54 -21.79 11.53
C GLY A 20 -0.55 -20.63 11.50
N ILE A 21 -1.00 -19.38 11.34
CA ILE A 21 -0.14 -18.20 11.48
C ILE A 21 -0.02 -17.83 12.97
N PRO A 22 1.18 -17.85 13.58
CA PRO A 22 1.32 -17.44 14.97
C PRO A 22 0.93 -15.98 15.18
N ALA A 23 0.26 -15.67 16.29
CA ALA A 23 -0.22 -14.32 16.58
C ALA A 23 0.90 -13.27 16.60
N ASP A 24 2.12 -13.63 17.04
CA ASP A 24 3.27 -12.73 17.04
C ASP A 24 3.82 -12.41 15.64
N GLN A 25 3.38 -13.12 14.61
CA GLN A 25 3.74 -12.87 13.21
C GLN A 25 2.71 -12.00 12.49
N VAL A 26 1.56 -11.71 13.12
CA VAL A 26 0.53 -10.81 12.60
C VAL A 26 0.92 -9.37 12.92
N THR A 27 1.81 -8.81 12.11
CA THR A 27 2.31 -7.43 12.27
C THR A 27 2.21 -6.65 10.96
N TRP A 28 2.25 -5.32 11.05
CA TRP A 28 2.21 -4.41 9.89
C TRP A 28 3.22 -4.79 8.80
N CYS A 29 4.45 -5.13 9.18
CA CYS A 29 5.51 -5.45 8.22
C CYS A 29 5.39 -6.85 7.59
N ARG A 30 4.47 -7.70 8.07
CA ARG A 30 4.36 -9.11 7.69
C ARG A 30 3.05 -9.46 7.00
N VAL A 31 1.99 -8.70 7.26
CA VAL A 31 0.65 -8.95 6.71
C VAL A 31 0.28 -7.83 5.77
N THR A 32 -0.01 -8.16 4.52
CA THR A 32 -0.41 -7.18 3.50
C THR A 32 -1.75 -7.55 2.88
N LEU A 33 -2.56 -6.51 2.68
CA LEU A 33 -3.91 -6.60 2.13
C LEU A 33 -4.14 -5.39 1.21
N THR A 34 -4.00 -5.60 -0.09
CA THR A 34 -4.16 -4.55 -1.12
C THR A 34 -5.54 -4.51 -1.76
N SER A 35 -6.27 -5.61 -1.71
CA SER A 35 -7.64 -5.72 -2.19
C SER A 35 -8.43 -6.75 -1.38
N ASP A 36 -9.70 -6.91 -1.71
CA ASP A 36 -10.60 -7.92 -1.14
C ASP A 36 -10.34 -9.34 -1.65
N ARG A 37 -9.28 -9.58 -2.42
CA ARG A 37 -9.01 -10.87 -3.06
C ARG A 37 -8.02 -11.73 -2.30
N TRP A 38 -6.93 -11.14 -1.83
CA TRP A 38 -5.83 -11.89 -1.22
C TRP A 38 -5.26 -11.20 0.01
N ILE A 39 -4.93 -12.00 1.00
CA ILE A 39 -4.08 -11.60 2.12
C ILE A 39 -2.75 -12.36 2.03
N ALA A 40 -1.65 -11.63 1.99
CA ALA A 40 -0.31 -12.22 1.99
C ALA A 40 0.32 -12.07 3.37
N VAL A 41 0.86 -13.18 3.87
CA VAL A 41 1.47 -13.25 5.20
C VAL A 41 2.87 -13.80 5.08
N ARG A 42 3.86 -13.01 5.52
CA ARG A 42 5.24 -13.45 5.66
C ARG A 42 5.49 -13.89 7.10
N HIS A 43 5.67 -15.19 7.32
CA HIS A 43 5.87 -15.82 8.63
C HIS A 43 7.06 -16.79 8.60
N GLY A 44 7.42 -17.35 9.75
CA GLY A 44 8.53 -18.29 9.87
C GLY A 44 8.58 -18.93 11.24
N LYS A 45 9.33 -20.03 11.37
CA LYS A 45 9.56 -20.66 12.67
C LYS A 45 10.50 -19.78 13.50
N LYS A 46 10.18 -19.57 14.77
CA LYS A 46 10.99 -18.74 15.68
C LYS A 46 12.41 -19.29 15.80
N LYS A 47 13.38 -18.36 15.73
CA LYS A 47 14.77 -18.46 16.21
C LYS A 47 15.52 -19.72 15.76
N GLU A 48 16.14 -19.65 14.59
CA GLU A 48 17.58 -19.91 14.35
C GLU A 48 17.81 -20.12 12.86
N GLU A 49 18.92 -19.54 12.40
CA GLU A 49 19.42 -19.47 11.02
C GLU A 49 18.75 -18.48 10.07
N ALA A 50 19.63 -17.69 9.46
CA ALA A 50 19.35 -16.56 8.62
C ALA A 50 18.57 -16.95 7.36
N ASP A 51 17.72 -16.02 6.94
CA ASP A 51 17.45 -15.66 5.53
C ASP A 51 16.31 -16.34 4.77
N LYS A 52 15.49 -17.22 5.39
CA LYS A 52 14.30 -17.79 4.70
C LYS A 52 13.02 -17.65 5.49
N SER A 53 12.19 -16.67 5.11
CA SER A 53 10.80 -16.57 5.55
C SER A 53 9.90 -17.44 4.66
N THR A 54 8.76 -17.88 5.18
CA THR A 54 7.68 -18.45 4.38
C THR A 54 6.66 -17.37 4.08
N VAL A 55 6.20 -17.31 2.83
CA VAL A 55 5.05 -16.52 2.43
C VAL A 55 3.89 -17.46 2.20
N THR A 56 2.75 -17.15 2.82
CA THR A 56 1.48 -17.80 2.53
C THR A 56 0.48 -16.74 2.08
N VAL A 57 -0.15 -16.99 0.94
CA VAL A 57 -1.20 -16.14 0.39
C VAL A 57 -2.51 -16.89 0.50
N PHE A 58 -3.49 -16.26 1.14
CA PHE A 58 -4.85 -16.79 1.26
C PHE A 58 -5.78 -16.02 0.33
N SER A 59 -6.67 -16.75 -0.35
CA SER A 59 -7.81 -16.19 -1.05
C SER A 59 -8.89 -15.81 -0.03
N LEU A 60 -9.36 -14.57 -0.09
CA LEU A 60 -10.43 -14.08 0.79
C LEU A 60 -11.83 -14.51 0.34
N LYS A 61 -11.96 -15.06 -0.88
CA LYS A 61 -13.25 -15.56 -1.39
C LYS A 61 -13.70 -16.84 -0.67
N ASP A 62 -12.75 -17.70 -0.35
CA ASP A 62 -13.01 -19.06 0.16
C ASP A 62 -12.08 -19.49 1.30
N GLY A 63 -11.10 -18.65 1.67
CA GLY A 63 -10.11 -18.97 2.71
C GLY A 63 -9.02 -19.94 2.27
N SER A 64 -8.96 -20.31 0.99
CA SER A 64 -7.99 -21.28 0.47
C SER A 64 -6.58 -20.71 0.40
N ILE A 65 -5.56 -21.58 0.48
CA ILE A 65 -4.17 -21.19 0.26
C ILE A 65 -3.92 -21.10 -1.25
N SER A 66 -3.79 -19.89 -1.78
CA SER A 66 -3.46 -19.65 -3.19
C SER A 66 -1.97 -19.84 -3.48
N TYR A 67 -1.11 -19.60 -2.48
CA TYR A 67 0.33 -19.78 -2.59
C TYR A 67 0.96 -20.06 -1.23
N ALA A 68 1.94 -20.95 -1.21
CA ALA A 68 2.86 -21.11 -0.10
C ALA A 68 4.26 -21.39 -0.63
N GLY A 69 5.25 -20.60 -0.19
CA GLY A 69 6.62 -20.73 -0.66
C GLY A 69 7.62 -20.08 0.28
N GLN A 70 8.87 -20.54 0.22
CA GLN A 70 9.98 -19.88 0.91
C GLN A 70 10.49 -18.70 0.08
N THR A 71 10.89 -17.63 0.77
CA THR A 71 11.46 -16.43 0.16
C THR A 71 12.50 -15.78 1.08
N SER A 72 13.46 -15.07 0.48
CA SER A 72 14.37 -14.15 1.15
C SER A 72 13.89 -12.68 1.05
N ALA A 73 12.65 -12.45 0.61
CA ALA A 73 12.04 -11.12 0.59
C ALA A 73 11.77 -10.59 2.00
N ASP A 74 12.08 -9.31 2.21
CA ASP A 74 11.74 -8.59 3.44
C ASP A 74 10.30 -8.04 3.41
N SER A 75 9.74 -7.82 2.22
CA SER A 75 8.38 -7.31 2.01
C SER A 75 7.71 -7.99 0.82
N VAL A 76 6.41 -8.24 0.93
CA VAL A 76 5.63 -8.98 -0.06
C VAL A 76 4.23 -8.37 -0.17
N ILE A 77 3.80 -8.07 -1.39
CA ILE A 77 2.49 -7.48 -1.64
C ILE A 77 1.85 -8.11 -2.89
N MET A 78 0.63 -8.64 -2.73
CA MET A 78 -0.17 -9.16 -3.85
C MET A 78 -0.69 -8.02 -4.71
N ASN A 79 -0.76 -8.28 -6.02
CA ASN A 79 -1.43 -7.40 -6.95
C ASN A 79 -2.92 -7.28 -6.60
N PRO A 80 -3.53 -6.09 -6.74
CA PRO A 80 -4.92 -5.89 -6.34
C PRO A 80 -5.94 -6.68 -7.19
N GLN A 81 -5.61 -7.09 -8.41
CA GLN A 81 -6.57 -7.71 -9.36
C GLN A 81 -6.13 -9.08 -9.90
N GLU A 82 -4.86 -9.24 -10.21
CA GLU A 82 -4.28 -10.41 -10.90
C GLU A 82 -3.55 -11.35 -9.92
N PRO A 83 -3.36 -12.64 -10.25
CA PRO A 83 -2.58 -13.58 -9.43
C PRO A 83 -1.07 -13.33 -9.55
N ILE A 84 -0.65 -12.10 -9.26
CA ILE A 84 0.73 -11.62 -9.35
C ILE A 84 1.18 -11.22 -7.94
N ILE A 85 2.38 -11.65 -7.57
CA ILE A 85 3.01 -11.33 -6.30
C ILE A 85 4.27 -10.49 -6.54
N ALA A 86 4.37 -9.37 -5.82
CA ALA A 86 5.59 -8.58 -5.79
C ALA A 86 6.39 -8.90 -4.53
N LEU A 87 7.68 -9.19 -4.72
CA LEU A 87 8.64 -9.46 -3.66
C LEU A 87 9.69 -8.34 -3.65
N LYS A 88 10.01 -7.82 -2.46
CA LYS A 88 11.11 -6.89 -2.27
C LYS A 88 12.16 -7.48 -1.33
N SER A 89 13.42 -7.46 -1.77
CA SER A 89 14.62 -7.76 -0.97
C SER A 89 15.54 -6.55 -1.01
N GLU A 90 15.54 -5.75 0.06
CA GLU A 90 16.21 -4.47 0.18
C GLU A 90 15.80 -3.50 -0.94
N GLN A 91 16.66 -3.30 -1.95
CA GLN A 91 16.39 -2.45 -3.12
C GLN A 91 16.01 -3.25 -4.39
N ARG A 92 15.95 -4.58 -4.31
CA ARG A 92 15.59 -5.45 -5.44
C ARG A 92 14.11 -5.78 -5.39
N PHE A 93 13.45 -5.70 -6.54
CA PHE A 93 12.06 -6.11 -6.71
C PHE A 93 11.98 -7.23 -7.74
N GLU A 94 11.18 -8.25 -7.43
CA GLU A 94 10.90 -9.37 -8.31
C GLU A 94 9.39 -9.61 -8.34
N ILE A 95 8.84 -9.69 -9.55
CA ILE A 95 7.42 -9.86 -9.78
C ILE A 95 7.19 -11.25 -10.35
N PHE A 96 6.40 -12.06 -9.66
CA PHE A 96 6.08 -13.43 -10.07
C PHE A 96 4.60 -13.57 -10.35
N ASN A 97 4.27 -14.37 -11.36
CA ASN A 97 2.92 -14.92 -11.46
C ASN A 97 2.83 -16.11 -10.50
N VAL A 98 1.82 -16.09 -9.63
CA VAL A 98 1.63 -17.07 -8.56
C VAL A 98 1.24 -18.44 -9.10
N GLU A 99 0.42 -18.48 -10.15
CA GLU A 99 -0.11 -19.71 -10.73
C GLU A 99 0.94 -20.42 -11.58
N SER A 100 1.59 -19.70 -12.50
CA SER A 100 2.61 -20.26 -13.38
C SER A 100 3.97 -20.39 -12.71
N LYS A 101 4.18 -19.72 -11.57
CA LYS A 101 5.45 -19.63 -10.84
C LYS A 101 6.60 -19.06 -11.68
N LEU A 102 6.27 -18.27 -12.70
CA LEU A 102 7.24 -17.62 -13.57
C LEU A 102 7.56 -16.22 -13.08
N LEU A 103 8.84 -15.86 -13.12
CA LEU A 103 9.29 -14.49 -12.97
C LEU A 103 8.82 -13.68 -14.18
N LEU A 104 8.00 -12.67 -13.96
CA LEU A 104 7.48 -11.77 -14.99
C LEU A 104 8.47 -10.65 -15.28
N THR A 105 8.95 -9.98 -14.24
CA THR A 105 9.90 -8.87 -14.36
C THR A 105 10.63 -8.65 -13.04
N LYS A 106 11.77 -7.95 -13.10
CA LYS A 106 12.55 -7.57 -11.93
C LYS A 106 13.21 -6.22 -12.18
N THR A 107 13.47 -5.50 -11.11
CA THR A 107 14.25 -4.27 -11.14
C THR A 107 15.06 -4.14 -9.86
N LYS A 108 16.02 -3.22 -9.87
CA LYS A 108 16.77 -2.81 -8.69
C LYS A 108 16.80 -1.28 -8.69
N ILE A 109 16.49 -0.68 -7.55
CA ILE A 109 16.69 0.74 -7.30
C ILE A 109 18.03 0.94 -6.58
N ASP A 110 18.66 2.10 -6.77
CA ASP A 110 19.96 2.37 -6.12
C ASP A 110 19.81 2.87 -4.68
N GLU A 111 18.71 3.57 -4.40
CA GLU A 111 18.43 4.15 -3.09
C GLU A 111 17.63 3.19 -2.19
N PRO A 112 17.84 3.20 -0.87
CA PRO A 112 17.01 2.46 0.07
C PRO A 112 15.52 2.83 -0.05
N VAL A 113 14.68 1.80 -0.11
CA VAL A 113 13.21 1.95 -0.17
C VAL A 113 12.66 2.07 1.24
N THR A 114 11.91 3.14 1.50
CA THR A 114 11.26 3.39 2.79
C THR A 114 9.82 2.88 2.80
N TYR A 115 9.12 2.98 1.68
CA TYR A 115 7.76 2.48 1.51
C TYR A 115 7.51 2.10 0.06
N TRP A 116 6.59 1.17 -0.17
CA TRP A 116 6.14 0.82 -1.52
C TRP A 116 4.74 0.20 -1.48
N THR A 117 4.00 0.34 -2.57
CA THR A 117 2.65 -0.22 -2.69
C THR A 117 2.26 -0.38 -4.15
N TRP A 118 1.25 -1.21 -4.42
CA TRP A 118 0.56 -1.21 -5.71
C TRP A 118 -0.33 0.04 -5.81
N LEU A 119 -0.07 0.88 -6.80
CA LEU A 119 -0.93 2.04 -7.11
C LEU A 119 -2.13 1.62 -7.96
N SER A 120 -1.93 0.62 -8.82
CA SER A 120 -2.94 -0.06 -9.62
C SER A 120 -2.52 -1.52 -9.84
N SER A 121 -3.24 -2.28 -10.66
CA SER A 121 -2.82 -3.63 -11.08
C SER A 121 -1.60 -3.65 -12.00
N GLU A 122 -1.13 -2.49 -12.48
CA GLU A 122 -0.01 -2.39 -13.42
C GLU A 122 1.16 -1.55 -12.91
N ILE A 123 0.93 -0.76 -11.84
CA ILE A 123 1.87 0.25 -11.36
C ILE A 123 2.23 -0.03 -9.92
N ILE A 124 3.54 -0.14 -9.65
CA ILE A 124 4.09 -0.15 -8.30
C ILE A 124 4.69 1.23 -8.01
N ALA A 125 4.27 1.83 -6.90
CA ALA A 125 4.91 3.01 -6.36
C ALA A 125 6.02 2.63 -5.38
N ILE A 126 7.21 3.20 -5.59
CA ILE A 126 8.40 2.98 -4.77
C ILE A 126 8.82 4.34 -4.20
N ILE A 127 8.90 4.43 -2.88
CA ILE A 127 9.22 5.67 -2.16
C ILE A 127 10.57 5.47 -1.48
N THR A 128 11.50 6.38 -1.75
CA THR A 128 12.81 6.47 -1.08
C THR A 128 12.79 7.62 -0.08
N ASP A 129 13.95 7.95 0.49
CA ASP A 129 14.04 9.11 1.39
C ASP A 129 13.84 10.46 0.68
N THR A 130 14.01 10.50 -0.64
CA THR A 130 14.04 11.77 -1.38
C THR A 130 13.08 11.78 -2.57
N THR A 131 12.70 10.61 -3.07
CA THR A 131 12.08 10.50 -4.39
C THR A 131 10.96 9.46 -4.41
N VAL A 132 9.92 9.76 -5.18
CA VAL A 132 8.86 8.81 -5.52
C VAL A 132 9.04 8.36 -6.96
N TYR A 133 9.04 7.05 -7.16
CA TYR A 133 9.13 6.39 -8.45
C TYR A 133 7.86 5.61 -8.73
N HIS A 134 7.44 5.57 -9.98
CA HIS A 134 6.43 4.61 -10.46
C HIS A 134 7.08 3.61 -11.40
N TRP A 135 6.79 2.34 -11.18
CA TRP A 135 7.22 1.25 -12.03
C TRP A 135 6.02 0.62 -12.72
N HIS A 136 5.89 0.89 -14.02
CA HIS A 136 4.82 0.35 -14.86
C HIS A 136 5.25 -1.00 -15.44
N LEU A 137 4.78 -2.10 -14.86
CA LEU A 137 5.34 -3.43 -15.11
C LEU A 137 5.27 -3.90 -16.57
N PHE A 138 4.25 -3.48 -17.31
CA PHE A 138 3.94 -3.99 -18.65
C PHE A 138 3.95 -2.92 -19.75
N LYS A 139 4.42 -1.70 -19.44
CA LYS A 139 4.50 -0.60 -20.43
C LYS A 139 5.48 -0.93 -21.55
N THR A 140 6.63 -1.52 -21.21
CA THR A 140 7.66 -2.00 -22.15
C THR A 140 8.33 -3.27 -21.60
N LYS A 141 8.97 -4.05 -22.47
CA LYS A 141 9.63 -5.33 -22.10
C LYS A 141 10.68 -5.18 -20.98
N ASP A 142 11.34 -4.03 -20.91
CA ASP A 142 12.41 -3.73 -19.94
C ASP A 142 12.08 -2.50 -19.08
N SER A 143 10.79 -2.25 -18.80
CA SER A 143 10.36 -1.08 -18.03
C SER A 143 11.09 -0.99 -16.69
N GLN A 144 11.61 0.20 -16.39
CA GLN A 144 12.29 0.53 -15.14
C GLN A 144 11.45 1.54 -14.33
N PRO A 145 11.66 1.65 -13.01
CA PRO A 145 11.06 2.70 -12.20
C PRO A 145 11.41 4.09 -12.73
N GLU A 146 10.40 4.90 -13.02
CA GLU A 146 10.52 6.28 -13.50
C GLU A 146 10.29 7.24 -12.32
N LYS A 147 11.16 8.24 -12.15
CA LYS A 147 10.99 9.29 -11.14
C LYS A 147 9.75 10.12 -11.48
N ILE A 148 8.86 10.32 -10.50
CA ILE A 148 7.67 11.16 -10.65
C ILE A 148 7.89 12.51 -10.00
N PHE A 149 8.23 12.53 -8.71
CA PHE A 149 8.49 13.77 -7.97
C PHE A 149 9.37 13.52 -6.74
N SER A 150 9.81 14.61 -6.11
CA SER A 150 10.61 14.55 -4.90
C SER A 150 9.76 14.68 -3.63
N ARG A 151 10.13 13.90 -2.61
CA ARG A 151 9.54 13.96 -1.28
C ARG A 151 9.87 15.32 -0.66
N HIS A 152 8.83 16.00 -0.16
CA HIS A 152 8.96 17.30 0.46
C HIS A 152 9.75 17.18 1.77
N SER A 153 10.63 18.13 2.05
CA SER A 153 11.52 18.10 3.23
C SER A 153 10.78 18.01 4.57
N ARG A 154 9.53 18.47 4.64
CA ARG A 154 8.67 18.33 5.84
C ARG A 154 8.29 16.88 6.17
N LEU A 155 8.41 15.95 5.22
CA LEU A 155 8.25 14.51 5.46
C LEU A 155 9.58 13.81 5.79
N ALA A 156 10.68 14.56 5.95
CA ALA A 156 11.93 13.98 6.41
C ALA A 156 11.73 13.36 7.81
N PHE A 157 12.34 12.19 8.02
CA PHE A 157 12.23 11.40 9.26
C PHE A 157 10.84 10.90 9.63
N SER A 158 9.81 11.14 8.80
CA SER A 158 8.49 10.53 8.98
C SER A 158 8.49 9.08 8.50
N GLU A 159 7.80 8.21 9.22
CA GLU A 159 7.48 6.85 8.76
C GLU A 159 6.37 6.95 7.71
N ILE A 160 6.68 6.58 6.47
CA ILE A 160 5.70 6.62 5.38
C ILE A 160 4.75 5.43 5.52
N ILE A 161 3.45 5.71 5.64
CA ILE A 161 2.42 4.69 5.90
C ILE A 161 1.48 4.47 4.72
N SER A 162 1.38 5.45 3.81
CA SER A 162 0.41 5.42 2.71
C SER A 162 0.89 6.25 1.54
N TYR A 163 0.65 5.74 0.34
CA TYR A 163 0.76 6.48 -0.91
C TYR A 163 -0.46 6.20 -1.78
N LYS A 164 -1.11 7.26 -2.27
CA LYS A 164 -2.34 7.16 -3.07
C LYS A 164 -2.27 8.07 -4.30
N ALA A 165 -2.98 7.67 -5.35
CA ALA A 165 -3.24 8.50 -6.51
C ALA A 165 -4.73 8.62 -6.75
N ASP A 166 -5.12 9.66 -7.49
CA ASP A 166 -6.44 9.70 -8.10
C ASP A 166 -6.51 8.79 -9.34
N ALA A 167 -7.72 8.56 -9.85
CA ALA A 167 -7.95 7.67 -11.00
C ALA A 167 -7.25 8.14 -12.29
N SER A 168 -6.98 9.45 -12.43
CA SER A 168 -6.32 10.00 -13.62
C SER A 168 -4.78 10.01 -13.53
N LEU A 169 -4.21 9.58 -12.39
CA LEU A 169 -2.78 9.64 -12.09
C LEU A 169 -2.19 11.05 -12.27
N ARG A 170 -2.95 12.07 -11.84
CA ARG A 170 -2.53 13.49 -11.86
C ARG A 170 -2.33 14.05 -10.47
N TRP A 171 -2.98 13.46 -9.47
CA TRP A 171 -2.85 13.81 -8.07
C TRP A 171 -2.27 12.66 -7.28
N PHE A 172 -1.30 12.97 -6.45
CA PHE A 172 -0.57 12.01 -5.63
C PHE A 172 -0.51 12.48 -4.18
N ALA A 173 -0.72 11.57 -3.24
CA ALA A 173 -0.69 11.87 -1.81
C ALA A 173 0.23 10.89 -1.09
N ILE A 174 1.32 11.39 -0.50
CA ILE A 174 2.20 10.63 0.40
C ILE A 174 1.86 11.01 1.83
N THR A 175 1.49 10.05 2.68
CA THR A 175 1.21 10.28 4.10
C THR A 175 2.31 9.66 4.95
N GLY A 176 2.93 10.48 5.79
CA GLY A 176 3.91 10.08 6.80
C GLY A 176 3.42 10.38 8.21
N LEU A 177 3.84 9.56 9.16
CA LEU A 177 3.61 9.76 10.58
C LEU A 177 4.93 10.05 11.30
N THR A 178 4.90 10.98 12.24
CA THR A 178 6.02 11.28 13.12
C THR A 178 5.55 11.16 14.58
N PRO A 179 6.20 10.30 15.40
CA PRO A 179 5.92 10.26 16.83
C PRO A 179 6.44 11.55 17.49
N GLU A 180 5.57 12.20 18.26
CA GLU A 180 5.89 13.31 19.16
C GLU A 180 5.66 12.85 20.61
N GLU A 181 6.07 13.65 21.60
CA GLU A 181 6.06 13.24 23.03
C GLU A 181 4.70 12.70 23.50
N ASP A 182 3.59 13.35 23.10
CA ASP A 182 2.23 13.02 23.56
C ASP A 182 1.26 12.60 22.45
N LYS A 183 1.71 12.62 21.18
CA LYS A 183 0.83 12.34 20.04
C LYS A 183 1.58 11.82 18.82
N ILE A 184 0.82 11.31 17.85
CA ILE A 184 1.34 10.98 16.52
C ILE A 184 0.88 12.08 15.58
N SER A 185 1.83 12.83 15.01
CA SER A 185 1.54 13.84 13.99
C SER A 185 1.51 13.20 12.61
N GLY A 186 0.43 13.46 11.88
CA GLY A 186 0.27 13.04 10.49
C GLY A 186 0.53 14.21 9.54
N LEU A 187 1.32 13.97 8.51
CA LEU A 187 1.56 14.91 7.44
C LEU A 187 1.35 14.22 6.09
N THR A 188 0.59 14.85 5.21
CA THR A 188 0.44 14.41 3.82
C THR A 188 1.00 15.44 2.86
N GLN A 189 1.90 15.01 1.98
CA GLN A 189 2.30 15.76 0.80
C GLN A 189 1.33 15.44 -0.34
N LEU A 190 0.52 16.41 -0.72
CA LEU A 190 -0.28 16.40 -1.93
C LEU A 190 0.55 16.99 -3.08
N TYR A 191 0.62 16.28 -4.20
CA TYR A 191 1.36 16.69 -5.39
C TYR A 191 0.47 16.61 -6.63
N ASN A 192 0.55 17.62 -7.49
CA ASN A 192 -0.12 17.66 -8.79
C ASN A 192 0.94 17.55 -9.90
N ALA A 193 0.76 16.58 -10.79
CA ALA A 193 1.72 16.27 -11.84
C ALA A 193 1.67 17.23 -13.04
N ASP A 194 0.52 17.87 -13.28
CA ASP A 194 0.34 18.78 -14.43
C ASP A 194 1.00 20.13 -14.18
N GLU A 195 0.83 20.65 -12.97
CA GLU A 195 1.33 21.96 -12.56
C GLU A 195 2.70 21.86 -11.88
N ASP A 196 3.17 20.65 -11.56
CA ASP A 196 4.38 20.40 -10.77
C ASP A 196 4.39 21.13 -9.41
N ILE A 197 3.23 21.15 -8.76
CA ILE A 197 3.02 21.86 -7.48
C ILE A 197 2.83 20.84 -6.35
N THR A 198 3.39 21.16 -5.18
CA THR A 198 3.19 20.37 -3.97
C THR A 198 2.67 21.22 -2.82
N GLN A 199 1.81 20.61 -1.99
CA GLN A 199 1.27 21.19 -0.77
C GLN A 199 1.34 20.16 0.36
N CYS A 200 1.82 20.58 1.52
CA CYS A 200 1.80 19.76 2.72
C CYS A 200 0.58 20.09 3.58
N ILE A 201 -0.20 19.07 3.93
CA ILE A 201 -1.45 19.16 4.69
C ILE A 201 -1.30 18.30 5.94
N THR A 202 -1.61 18.86 7.12
CA THR A 202 -1.61 18.10 8.37
C THR A 202 -2.83 17.18 8.40
N CYS A 203 -2.61 15.89 8.19
CA CYS A 203 -3.66 14.86 8.26
C CYS A 203 -3.05 13.46 8.40
N HIS A 204 -3.86 12.52 8.91
CA HIS A 204 -3.43 11.16 9.23
C HIS A 204 -3.87 10.13 8.20
N ALA A 205 -4.96 10.39 7.49
CA ALA A 205 -5.49 9.50 6.47
C ALA A 205 -6.10 10.32 5.33
N VAL A 206 -5.98 9.81 4.11
CA VAL A 206 -6.50 10.46 2.91
C VAL A 206 -7.10 9.46 1.93
N CYS A 207 -7.99 9.90 1.06
CA CYS A 207 -8.41 9.17 -0.14
C CYS A 207 -8.80 10.12 -1.27
N PHE A 208 -8.70 9.61 -2.50
CA PHE A 208 -9.28 10.24 -3.68
C PHE A 208 -10.54 9.48 -4.06
N ASP A 209 -11.55 10.22 -4.50
CA ASP A 209 -12.77 9.65 -5.06
C ASP A 209 -13.30 10.55 -6.19
N THR A 210 -14.27 10.05 -6.95
CA THR A 210 -14.93 10.79 -8.02
C THR A 210 -16.39 11.01 -7.66
N TYR A 211 -16.81 12.27 -7.62
CA TYR A 211 -18.19 12.64 -7.26
C TYR A 211 -18.80 13.58 -8.30
N LYS A 212 -19.99 13.24 -8.79
CA LYS A 212 -20.74 14.11 -9.72
C LYS A 212 -21.71 14.99 -8.94
N PHE A 213 -21.34 16.25 -8.76
CA PHE A 213 -22.21 17.26 -8.16
C PHE A 213 -23.43 17.54 -9.06
N ALA A 214 -24.57 17.86 -8.43
CA ALA A 214 -25.78 18.24 -9.15
C ALA A 214 -25.52 19.47 -10.03
N GLY A 215 -25.91 19.40 -11.30
CA GLY A 215 -25.68 20.46 -12.29
C GLY A 215 -24.33 20.40 -13.01
N ASN A 216 -23.38 19.57 -12.57
CA ASN A 216 -22.11 19.40 -13.30
C ASN A 216 -22.27 18.42 -14.47
N ASN A 217 -21.67 18.78 -15.61
CA ASN A 217 -21.64 17.90 -16.78
C ASN A 217 -20.72 16.70 -16.56
N GLN A 218 -19.56 16.93 -15.95
CA GLN A 218 -18.54 15.91 -15.65
C GLN A 218 -18.39 15.68 -14.15
N PRO A 219 -18.03 14.46 -13.72
CA PRO A 219 -17.65 14.21 -12.35
C PRO A 219 -16.42 15.02 -11.92
N SER A 220 -16.31 15.30 -10.63
CA SER A 220 -15.18 16.00 -10.03
C SER A 220 -14.33 15.03 -9.22
N THR A 221 -13.01 15.16 -9.29
CA THR A 221 -12.09 14.49 -8.37
C THR A 221 -12.17 15.17 -7.01
N VAL A 222 -12.46 14.39 -5.96
CA VAL A 222 -12.55 14.84 -4.57
C VAL A 222 -11.40 14.24 -3.79
N PHE A 223 -10.74 15.08 -2.99
CA PHE A 223 -9.70 14.66 -2.05
C PHE A 223 -10.25 14.77 -0.63
N CYS A 224 -10.43 13.63 0.03
CA CYS A 224 -10.95 13.55 1.38
C CYS A 224 -9.80 13.35 2.37
N VAL A 225 -9.83 14.09 3.48
CA VAL A 225 -8.80 14.03 4.53
C VAL A 225 -9.44 13.71 5.87
N GLY A 226 -8.77 12.88 6.66
CA GLY A 226 -9.07 12.62 8.06
C GLY A 226 -7.86 13.01 8.90
N SER A 227 -8.07 13.90 9.86
CA SER A 227 -7.06 14.24 10.88
C SER A 227 -7.61 13.98 12.27
N ARG A 228 -6.70 13.69 13.19
CA ARG A 228 -6.97 13.64 14.61
C ARG A 228 -6.20 14.76 15.28
N ASP A 229 -6.77 15.96 15.29
CA ASP A 229 -6.23 17.09 16.02
C ASP A 229 -6.89 17.19 17.41
N ILE A 230 -6.06 17.42 18.44
CA ILE A 230 -6.53 17.65 19.82
C ILE A 230 -7.27 18.99 19.92
N HIS A 231 -7.07 19.90 18.96
CA HIS A 231 -7.84 21.12 18.85
C HIS A 231 -9.21 20.85 18.22
N ASN A 232 -10.08 20.37 19.09
CA ASN A 232 -11.52 20.37 18.94
C ASN A 232 -12.01 21.82 18.78
N HIS A 233 -12.00 22.33 17.55
CA HIS A 233 -12.90 23.39 17.12
C HIS A 233 -13.98 22.79 16.23
N GLY A 234 -14.62 21.73 16.74
CA GLY A 234 -16.01 21.45 16.40
C GLY A 234 -16.88 22.56 17.00
N LYS A 235 -17.13 23.59 16.20
CA LYS A 235 -18.36 24.37 16.27
C LYS A 235 -19.14 24.14 14.99
#